data_AF-A0A6A4NYV5-F1
#
_entry.id   AF-A0A6A4NYV5-F1
#
_cell.length_a   1.000
_cell.length_b   1.000
_cell.length_c   1.000
_cell.angle_alpha   90.00
_cell.angle_beta   90.00
_cell.angle_gamma   90.00
#
_symmetry.space_group_name_H-M   'P 1'
#
loop_
_entity.id
_entity.type
_entity.pdbx_description
1 polymer ?
#
loop_
_entity_poly.entity_id
_entity_poly.type
_entity_poly.pdbx_seq_one_letter_code
_entity_poly.pdbx_strand_id
1 'polypeptide(L)'
;MIELNNGKKLDIAALRMALIGNICLTFLFFPVARGSSVLPLFKLTSESTIKYHIWLGHIVMTLFTAHGICNIIFWAVTNQISQVVKWDKVGVSNVAGELSLIFGLFMWIATIPRIRRKFFEIFFYTHYLYTRSSYFYLFMVDRYLRFLQSRNQVRLVSARVLPCEAVELNFSKAHGDIYFVSYGMSFAG
;
A
#
# COMPACT_ATOMS: atom_id res chain seq x y z
N MET A 1 26.85 13.53 -32.14
CA MET A 1 26.94 12.09 -31.79
C MET A 1 27.05 11.85 -30.27
N ILE A 2 27.81 12.67 -29.52
CA ILE A 2 27.93 12.57 -28.05
C ILE A 2 26.61 12.88 -27.32
N GLU A 3 25.86 13.91 -27.74
CA GLU A 3 24.56 14.25 -27.14
C GLU A 3 23.51 13.14 -27.33
N LEU A 4 23.47 12.49 -28.51
CA LEU A 4 22.57 11.37 -28.76
C LEU A 4 22.90 10.15 -27.90
N ASN A 5 24.18 9.90 -27.61
CA ASN A 5 24.60 8.80 -26.74
C ASN A 5 24.24 9.09 -25.26
N ASN A 6 24.41 10.34 -24.83
CA ASN A 6 24.01 10.77 -23.49
C ASN A 6 22.49 10.76 -23.30
N GLY A 7 21.72 11.17 -24.32
CA GLY A 7 20.26 11.11 -24.31
C GLY A 7 19.74 9.66 -24.19
N LYS A 8 20.30 8.72 -24.94
CA LYS A 8 19.93 7.29 -24.83
C LYS A 8 20.24 6.70 -23.46
N LYS A 9 21.37 7.08 -22.84
CA LYS A 9 21.71 6.65 -21.48
C LYS A 9 20.73 7.20 -20.45
N LEU A 10 20.31 8.46 -20.60
CA LEU A 10 19.34 9.12 -19.72
C LEU A 10 17.97 8.43 -19.79
N ASP A 11 17.50 8.12 -21.00
CA ASP A 11 16.24 7.41 -21.23
C ASP A 11 16.24 6.00 -20.59
N ILE A 12 17.30 5.22 -20.81
CA ILE A 12 17.46 3.90 -20.19
C ILE A 12 17.50 4.02 -18.64
N ALA A 13 18.19 5.03 -18.11
CA ALA A 13 18.24 5.27 -16.68
C ALA A 13 16.85 5.63 -16.11
N ALA A 14 16.10 6.49 -16.81
CA ALA A 14 14.74 6.85 -16.43
C ALA A 14 13.83 5.62 -16.39
N LEU A 15 13.87 4.76 -17.41
CA LEU A 15 13.08 3.52 -17.44
C LEU A 15 13.46 2.55 -16.31
N ARG A 16 14.75 2.43 -15.98
CA ARG A 16 15.20 1.62 -14.84
C ARG A 16 14.68 2.16 -13.51
N MET A 17 14.72 3.48 -13.31
CA MET A 17 14.16 4.11 -12.11
C MET A 17 12.65 3.86 -11.99
N ALA A 18 11.91 3.91 -13.10
CA ALA A 18 10.48 3.59 -13.13
C ALA A 18 10.21 2.13 -12.73
N LEU A 19 10.98 1.19 -13.27
CA LEU A 19 10.85 -0.23 -12.98
C LEU A 19 11.11 -0.51 -11.50
N ILE A 20 12.20 0.04 -10.96
CA ILE A 20 12.54 -0.09 -9.53
C ILE A 20 11.45 0.57 -8.67
N GLY A 21 10.97 1.75 -9.08
CA GLY A 21 9.85 2.45 -8.43
C GLY A 21 8.58 1.60 -8.36
N ASN A 22 8.21 0.91 -9.45
CA ASN A 22 7.05 0.01 -9.50
C ASN A 22 7.20 -1.21 -8.57
N ILE A 23 8.41 -1.78 -8.50
CA ILE A 23 8.72 -2.86 -7.56
C ILE A 23 8.56 -2.35 -6.12
N CYS A 24 9.17 -1.21 -5.79
CA CYS A 24 9.04 -0.60 -4.47
C CYS A 24 7.59 -0.23 -4.12
N LEU A 25 6.80 0.27 -5.08
CA LEU A 25 5.38 0.58 -4.90
C LEU A 25 4.56 -0.67 -4.58
N THR A 26 4.89 -1.81 -5.19
CA THR A 26 4.24 -3.10 -4.88
C THR A 26 4.46 -3.48 -3.41
N PHE A 27 5.67 -3.29 -2.89
CA PHE A 27 6.01 -3.60 -1.50
C PHE A 27 5.53 -2.53 -0.49
N LEU A 28 5.30 -1.29 -0.94
CA LEU A 28 4.81 -0.19 -0.10
C LEU A 28 3.49 -0.52 0.61
N PHE A 29 2.71 -1.42 0.04
CA PHE A 29 1.34 -1.74 0.47
C PHE A 29 1.20 -3.03 1.28
N PHE A 30 2.25 -3.85 1.30
CA PHE A 30 2.44 -4.95 2.25
C PHE A 30 2.16 -4.58 3.74
N PRO A 31 2.57 -3.40 4.24
CA PRO A 31 2.36 -3.01 5.65
C PRO A 31 0.92 -2.65 6.09
N VAL A 32 -0.09 -2.66 5.21
CA VAL A 32 -1.31 -1.84 5.43
C VAL A 32 -2.43 -2.52 6.22
N ALA A 33 -2.46 -3.85 6.32
CA ALA A 33 -3.42 -4.46 7.23
C ALA A 33 -2.80 -4.56 8.63
N ARG A 34 -3.23 -3.69 9.56
CA ARG A 34 -2.96 -3.84 11.02
C ARG A 34 -3.42 -5.20 11.57
N GLY A 35 -4.28 -5.90 10.82
CA GLY A 35 -4.63 -7.28 11.08
C GLY A 35 -3.88 -8.33 10.25
N SER A 36 -3.10 -7.98 9.21
CA SER A 36 -2.44 -8.88 8.23
C SER A 36 -1.88 -10.15 8.84
N SER A 37 -2.20 -11.27 8.21
CA SER A 37 -1.68 -12.60 8.47
C SER A 37 -0.15 -12.68 8.37
N VAL A 38 0.48 -11.64 7.82
CA VAL A 38 1.92 -11.54 7.61
C VAL A 38 2.69 -10.94 8.80
N LEU A 39 2.06 -10.06 9.59
CA LEU A 39 2.67 -9.50 10.81
C LEU A 39 3.03 -10.61 11.83
N PRO A 40 2.16 -11.60 12.11
CA PRO A 40 2.49 -12.73 12.98
C PRO A 40 3.54 -13.69 12.37
N LEU A 41 3.56 -13.86 11.04
CA LEU A 41 4.46 -14.80 10.35
C LEU A 41 5.94 -14.39 10.50
N PHE A 42 6.22 -13.09 10.54
CA PHE A 42 7.58 -12.54 10.70
C PHE A 42 7.85 -11.94 12.09
N LYS A 43 6.92 -12.07 13.06
CA LYS A 43 6.99 -11.45 14.39
C LYS A 43 7.27 -9.94 14.35
N LEU A 44 6.75 -9.24 13.34
CA LEU A 44 6.96 -7.79 13.18
C LEU A 44 5.93 -7.00 13.99
N THR A 45 6.36 -5.93 14.66
CA THR A 45 5.45 -5.02 15.37
C THR A 45 4.80 -4.04 14.40
N SER A 46 3.56 -3.62 14.70
CA SER A 46 2.84 -2.62 13.90
C SER A 46 3.60 -1.29 13.78
N GLU A 47 4.36 -0.93 14.81
CA GLU A 47 5.22 0.26 14.81
C GLU A 47 6.37 0.16 13.79
N SER A 48 7.05 -1.00 13.72
CA SER A 48 8.12 -1.24 12.76
C SER A 48 7.61 -1.21 11.31
N THR A 49 6.45 -1.82 11.09
CA THR A 49 5.76 -1.86 9.80
C THR A 49 5.35 -0.46 9.30
N ILE A 50 4.94 0.45 10.20
CA ILE A 50 4.66 1.85 9.87
C ILE A 50 5.95 2.60 9.50
N LYS A 51 7.04 2.41 10.24
CA LYS A 51 8.35 3.03 9.91
C LYS A 51 8.86 2.57 8.55
N TYR A 52 8.71 1.28 8.24
CA TYR A 52 9.00 0.70 6.92
C TYR A 52 8.16 1.36 5.81
N HIS A 53 6.85 1.50 5.99
CA HIS A 53 5.97 2.14 5.01
C HIS A 53 6.41 3.59 4.72
N ILE A 54 6.73 4.36 5.76
CA ILE A 54 7.20 5.75 5.62
C ILE A 54 8.53 5.78 4.85
N TRP A 55 9.49 4.96 5.24
CA TRP A 55 10.81 4.91 4.58
C TRP A 55 10.71 4.51 3.11
N LEU A 56 9.97 3.44 2.84
CA LEU A 56 9.76 2.97 1.47
C LEU A 56 8.96 3.97 0.65
N GLY A 57 8.00 4.67 1.28
CA GLY A 57 7.23 5.74 0.64
C GLY A 57 8.12 6.88 0.14
N HIS A 58 9.10 7.31 0.94
CA HIS A 58 10.08 8.31 0.50
C HIS A 58 10.92 7.82 -0.69
N ILE A 59 11.33 6.56 -0.70
CA ILE A 59 12.11 5.98 -1.81
C ILE A 59 11.27 5.95 -3.09
N VAL A 60 10.04 5.43 -3.01
CA VAL A 60 9.11 5.36 -4.14
C VAL A 60 8.87 6.74 -4.74
N MET A 61 8.56 7.73 -3.88
CA MET A 61 8.30 9.10 -4.36
C MET A 61 9.54 9.74 -4.97
N THR A 62 10.72 9.49 -4.42
CA THR A 62 11.98 10.01 -4.98
C THR A 62 12.27 9.39 -6.35
N LEU A 63 12.10 8.07 -6.50
CA LEU A 63 12.34 7.36 -7.77
C LEU A 63 11.38 7.82 -8.87
N PHE A 64 10.09 7.94 -8.58
CA PHE A 64 9.11 8.41 -9.57
C PHE A 64 9.28 9.89 -9.92
N THR A 65 9.65 10.74 -8.96
CA THR A 65 9.99 12.14 -9.24
C THR A 65 11.23 12.25 -10.12
N ALA A 66 12.28 11.48 -9.81
CA ALA A 66 13.50 11.44 -10.63
C ALA A 66 13.21 10.92 -12.05
N HIS A 67 12.40 9.87 -12.17
CA HIS A 67 11.92 9.37 -13.46
C HIS A 67 11.21 10.44 -14.30
N GLY A 68 10.22 11.13 -13.72
CA GLY A 68 9.48 12.20 -14.41
C GLY A 68 10.40 13.34 -14.85
N ILE A 69 11.28 13.82 -13.96
CA ILE A 69 12.24 14.89 -14.28
C ILE A 69 13.18 14.46 -15.42
N CYS A 70 13.73 13.24 -15.39
CA CYS A 70 14.60 12.75 -16.45
C CYS A 70 13.89 12.67 -17.80
N ASN A 71 12.62 12.24 -17.85
CA ASN A 71 11.82 12.23 -19.07
C ASN A 71 11.56 13.64 -19.60
N ILE A 72 11.16 14.57 -18.73
CA ILE A 72 10.91 15.97 -19.12
C ILE A 72 12.18 16.60 -19.70
N ILE A 73 13.33 16.41 -19.05
CA ILE A 73 14.64 16.90 -19.55
C ILE A 73 14.97 16.25 -20.90
N PHE A 74 14.80 14.93 -21.03
CA PHE A 74 15.05 14.22 -22.27
C PHE A 74 14.19 14.75 -23.42
N TRP A 75 12.89 14.95 -23.19
CA TRP A 75 11.97 15.51 -24.18
C TRP A 75 12.27 16.98 -24.50
N ALA A 76 12.72 17.77 -23.53
CA ALA A 76 13.16 19.14 -23.74
C ALA A 76 14.37 19.22 -24.67
N VAL A 77 15.41 18.42 -24.39
CA VAL A 77 16.67 18.42 -25.15
C VAL A 77 16.48 17.85 -26.56
N THR A 78 15.58 16.87 -26.72
CA THR A 78 15.28 16.26 -28.03
C THR A 78 14.24 17.03 -28.86
N ASN A 79 13.76 18.18 -28.36
CA ASN A 79 12.66 18.96 -28.96
C ASN A 79 11.37 18.13 -29.18
N GLN A 80 11.11 17.17 -28.31
CA GLN A 80 9.94 16.28 -28.34
C GLN A 80 9.00 16.53 -27.14
N ILE A 81 8.90 17.77 -26.66
CA ILE A 81 8.04 18.14 -25.52
C ILE A 81 6.56 17.76 -25.73
N SER A 82 6.09 17.68 -26.98
CA SER A 82 4.73 17.21 -27.30
C SER A 82 4.43 15.81 -26.76
N GLN A 83 5.45 14.99 -26.47
CA GLN A 83 5.29 13.67 -25.86
C GLN A 83 4.68 13.73 -24.46
N VAL A 84 4.86 14.83 -23.71
CA VAL A 84 4.25 15.01 -22.37
C VAL A 84 2.72 14.93 -22.43
N VAL A 85 2.12 15.41 -23.53
CA VAL A 85 0.66 15.48 -23.72
C VAL A 85 0.13 14.29 -24.52
N LYS A 86 0.99 13.31 -24.84
CA LYS A 86 0.60 12.18 -25.67
C LYS A 86 -0.28 11.19 -24.90
N TRP A 87 -1.51 11.02 -25.40
CA TRP A 87 -2.44 10.01 -24.94
C TRP A 87 -2.49 8.81 -25.90
N ASP A 88 -1.80 7.74 -25.54
CA ASP A 88 -1.79 6.51 -26.34
C ASP A 88 -2.98 5.61 -25.98
N LYS A 89 -3.61 5.01 -27.00
CA LYS A 89 -4.77 4.10 -26.83
C LYS A 89 -4.37 2.69 -26.37
N VAL A 90 -3.09 2.33 -26.54
CA VAL A 90 -2.53 1.01 -26.23
C VAL A 90 -1.21 1.21 -25.52
N GLY A 91 -1.05 0.59 -24.34
CA GLY A 91 0.17 0.73 -23.52
C GLY A 91 0.07 1.80 -22.43
N VAL A 92 1.23 2.31 -21.99
CA VAL A 92 1.34 3.31 -20.93
C VAL A 92 1.24 4.71 -21.54
N SER A 93 0.25 5.50 -21.12
CA SER A 93 0.10 6.90 -21.55
C SER A 93 0.95 7.83 -20.69
N ASN A 94 1.70 8.72 -21.35
CA ASN A 94 2.53 9.74 -20.68
C ASN A 94 1.67 10.69 -19.83
N VAL A 95 0.54 11.14 -20.37
CA VAL A 95 -0.39 12.03 -19.63
C VAL A 95 -0.89 11.39 -18.35
N ALA A 96 -1.28 10.11 -18.41
CA ALA A 96 -1.73 9.38 -17.23
C ALA A 96 -0.60 9.25 -16.18
N GLY A 97 0.64 9.01 -16.62
CA GLY A 97 1.83 8.97 -15.77
C GLY A 97 2.11 10.30 -15.07
N GLU A 98 2.14 11.40 -15.82
CA GLU A 98 2.38 12.75 -15.29
C GLU A 98 1.28 13.18 -14.32
N LEU A 99 0.00 12.96 -14.67
CA LEU A 99 -1.12 13.24 -13.76
C LEU A 99 -1.00 12.41 -12.47
N SER A 100 -0.69 11.12 -12.59
CA SER A 100 -0.47 10.25 -11.43
C SER A 100 0.68 10.75 -10.55
N LEU A 101 1.78 11.22 -11.15
CA LEU A 101 2.91 11.80 -10.41
C LEU A 101 2.52 13.08 -9.67
N ILE A 102 1.74 13.96 -10.29
CA ILE A 102 1.24 15.20 -9.64
C ILE A 102 0.39 14.87 -8.41
N PHE A 103 -0.58 13.95 -8.55
CA PHE A 103 -1.40 13.51 -7.42
C PHE A 103 -0.57 12.81 -6.34
N GLY A 104 0.40 11.99 -6.74
CA GLY A 104 1.35 11.35 -5.83
C GLY A 104 2.19 12.36 -5.04
N LEU A 105 2.69 13.41 -5.70
CA LEU A 105 3.46 14.50 -5.06
C LEU A 105 2.60 15.29 -4.09
N PHE A 106 1.35 15.61 -4.45
CA PHE A 106 0.41 16.27 -3.54
C PHE A 106 0.16 15.45 -2.28
N MET A 107 -0.09 14.14 -2.45
CA MET A 107 -0.23 13.21 -1.34
C MET A 107 1.05 13.13 -0.50
N TRP A 108 2.23 13.07 -1.13
CA TRP A 108 3.51 13.03 -0.43
C TRP A 108 3.76 14.29 0.40
N ILE A 109 3.43 15.48 -0.12
CA ILE A 109 3.47 16.73 0.66
C ILE A 109 2.54 16.65 1.88
N ALA A 110 1.34 16.11 1.71
CA ALA A 110 0.39 15.92 2.81
C ALA A 110 0.91 14.96 3.90
N THR A 111 1.91 14.10 3.62
CA THR A 111 2.55 13.25 4.64
C THR A 111 3.49 13.98 5.58
N ILE A 112 3.97 15.16 5.20
CA ILE A 112 5.03 15.88 5.93
C ILE A 112 4.56 16.13 7.37
N PRO A 113 5.37 15.78 8.41
CA PRO A 113 4.92 15.86 9.80
C PRO A 113 4.41 17.23 10.22
N ARG A 114 4.93 18.32 9.63
CA ARG A 114 4.44 19.68 9.89
C ARG A 114 3.04 19.93 9.31
N ILE A 115 2.76 19.41 8.12
CA ILE A 115 1.48 19.59 7.42
C ILE A 115 0.42 18.68 8.04
N ARG A 116 0.72 17.38 8.20
CA ARG A 116 -0.22 16.41 8.78
C ARG A 116 -0.66 16.76 10.21
N ARG A 117 0.21 17.40 11.00
CA ARG A 117 -0.15 17.86 12.36
C ARG A 117 -1.09 19.06 12.37
N LYS A 118 -1.12 19.86 11.30
CA LYS A 118 -1.99 21.04 11.17
C LYS A 118 -3.28 20.75 10.38
N PHE A 119 -3.18 19.87 9.38
CA PHE A 119 -4.26 19.54 8.45
C PHE A 119 -4.41 18.02 8.33
N PHE A 120 -4.84 17.38 9.42
CA PHE A 120 -4.97 15.92 9.47
C PHE A 120 -5.99 15.37 8.48
N GLU A 121 -7.09 16.09 8.24
CA GLU A 121 -8.14 15.69 7.30
C GLU A 121 -7.62 15.56 5.87
N ILE A 122 -6.82 16.53 5.39
CA ILE A 122 -6.23 16.49 4.05
C ILE A 122 -5.35 15.24 3.92
N PHE A 123 -4.49 14.99 4.91
CA PHE A 123 -3.69 13.76 4.94
C PHE A 123 -4.56 12.51 4.88
N PHE A 124 -5.61 12.44 5.72
CA PHE A 124 -6.48 11.28 5.82
C PHE A 124 -7.22 10.99 4.51
N TYR A 125 -7.88 11.99 3.93
CA TYR A 125 -8.66 11.81 2.70
C TYR A 125 -7.78 11.50 1.49
N THR A 126 -6.66 12.21 1.34
CA THR A 126 -5.73 11.96 0.21
C THR A 126 -5.11 10.57 0.29
N HIS A 127 -4.67 10.14 1.47
CA HIS A 127 -4.15 8.78 1.66
C HIS A 127 -5.24 7.72 1.46
N TYR A 128 -6.44 7.93 2.00
CA TYR A 128 -7.52 6.97 1.91
C TYR A 128 -7.98 6.75 0.46
N LEU A 129 -8.17 7.81 -0.30
CA LEU A 129 -8.57 7.74 -1.71
C LEU A 129 -7.50 7.05 -2.57
N TYR A 130 -6.24 7.42 -2.39
CA TYR A 130 -5.12 6.84 -3.11
C TYR A 130 -4.94 5.35 -2.78
N THR A 131 -4.97 5.01 -1.48
CA THR A 131 -4.87 3.63 -1.01
C THR A 131 -6.06 2.78 -1.47
N ARG A 132 -7.29 3.29 -1.49
CA ARG A 132 -8.41 2.48 -1.97
C ARG A 132 -8.30 2.18 -3.47
N SER A 133 -7.83 3.14 -4.27
CA SER A 133 -7.70 2.99 -5.72
C SER A 133 -6.64 1.96 -6.12
N SER A 134 -5.48 1.92 -5.45
CA SER A 134 -4.37 1.06 -5.85
C SER A 134 -4.42 -0.38 -5.31
N TYR A 135 -5.27 -0.70 -4.32
CA TYR A 135 -5.11 -1.89 -3.46
C TYR A 135 -6.07 -3.07 -3.72
N PHE A 136 -6.93 -2.99 -4.74
CA PHE A 136 -7.98 -4.00 -4.92
C PHE A 136 -7.44 -5.44 -5.05
N TYR A 137 -6.29 -5.63 -5.70
CA TYR A 137 -5.67 -6.95 -5.91
C TYR A 137 -4.96 -7.52 -4.67
N LEU A 138 -4.15 -6.72 -3.96
CA LEU A 138 -3.37 -7.18 -2.81
C LEU A 138 -4.26 -7.50 -1.59
N PHE A 139 -5.37 -6.78 -1.43
CA PHE A 139 -6.36 -7.05 -0.40
C PHE A 139 -7.00 -8.44 -0.55
N MET A 140 -7.27 -8.88 -1.79
CA MET A 140 -7.85 -10.19 -2.06
C MET A 140 -6.88 -11.33 -1.72
N VAL A 141 -5.59 -11.15 -2.02
CA VAL A 141 -4.55 -12.13 -1.68
C VAL A 141 -4.37 -12.25 -0.16
N ASP A 142 -4.29 -11.13 0.57
CA ASP A 142 -4.20 -11.13 2.04
C ASP A 142 -5.42 -11.83 2.68
N ARG A 143 -6.65 -11.53 2.21
CA ARG A 143 -7.87 -12.20 2.68
C ARG A 143 -7.86 -13.70 2.39
N TYR A 144 -7.39 -14.12 1.21
CA TYR A 144 -7.29 -15.53 0.85
C TYR A 144 -6.26 -16.27 1.72
N LEU A 145 -5.07 -15.70 1.92
CA LEU A 145 -4.06 -16.26 2.81
C LEU A 145 -4.56 -16.38 4.26
N ARG A 146 -5.31 -15.40 4.73
CA ARG A 146 -5.92 -15.40 6.06
C ARG A 146 -7.00 -16.48 6.21
N PHE A 147 -7.78 -16.73 5.16
CA PHE A 147 -8.72 -17.85 5.10
C PHE A 147 -8.01 -19.20 5.14
N LEU A 148 -6.87 -19.34 4.46
CA LEU A 148 -6.04 -20.55 4.52
C LEU A 148 -5.39 -20.74 5.90
N GLN A 149 -4.88 -19.68 6.52
CA GLN A 149 -4.29 -19.72 7.87
C GLN A 149 -5.32 -19.95 8.99
N SER A 150 -6.59 -19.57 8.78
CA SER A 150 -7.68 -19.74 9.76
C SER A 150 -8.21 -21.19 9.88
N ARG A 151 -7.57 -22.18 9.23
CA ARG A 151 -8.01 -23.58 9.28
C ARG A 151 -7.63 -24.34 10.56
N ASN A 152 -7.43 -23.66 11.68
CA ASN A 152 -7.36 -24.33 12.97
C ASN A 152 -8.78 -24.69 13.43
N GLN A 153 -9.17 -25.94 13.23
CA GLN A 153 -10.41 -26.51 13.76
C GLN A 153 -10.28 -26.64 15.29
N VAL A 154 -10.89 -25.72 16.04
CA VAL A 154 -11.06 -25.85 17.49
C VAL A 154 -12.39 -26.56 17.76
N ARG A 155 -12.35 -27.70 18.47
CA ARG A 155 -13.55 -28.50 18.76
C ARG A 155 -14.40 -27.78 19.81
N LEU A 156 -15.67 -27.53 19.52
CA LEU A 156 -16.61 -26.99 20.51
C LEU A 156 -16.84 -28.04 21.62
N VAL A 157 -16.68 -27.63 22.88
CA VAL A 157 -16.83 -28.47 24.08
C VAL A 157 -18.21 -28.28 24.70
N SER A 158 -18.71 -27.04 24.78
CA SER A 158 -20.03 -26.75 25.37
C SER A 158 -20.56 -25.43 24.84
N ALA A 159 -21.89 -25.30 24.75
CA ALA A 159 -22.59 -24.06 24.50
C ALA A 159 -23.66 -23.88 25.58
N ARG A 160 -23.74 -22.69 26.19
CA ARG A 160 -24.75 -22.35 27.21
C ARG A 160 -25.37 -21.00 26.87
N VAL A 161 -26.68 -20.88 27.03
CA VAL A 161 -27.37 -19.58 26.95
C VAL A 161 -27.47 -19.01 28.36
N LEU A 162 -26.97 -17.79 28.56
CA LEU A 162 -27.03 -17.05 29.81
C LEU A 162 -28.40 -16.39 29.99
N PRO A 163 -28.83 -16.08 31.23
CA PRO A 163 -30.11 -15.41 31.49
C PRO A 163 -30.29 -14.05 30.83
N CYS A 164 -29.19 -13.44 30.35
CA CYS A 164 -29.17 -12.19 29.58
C CYS A 164 -29.17 -12.41 28.05
N GLU A 165 -29.60 -13.58 27.58
CA GLU A 165 -29.62 -14.00 26.16
C GLU A 165 -28.24 -14.10 25.48
N ALA A 166 -27.15 -13.94 26.24
CA ALA A 166 -25.81 -14.14 25.71
C ALA A 166 -25.50 -15.64 25.54
N VAL A 167 -24.90 -16.01 24.40
CA VAL A 167 -24.46 -17.38 24.14
C VAL A 167 -22.99 -17.53 24.51
N GLU A 168 -22.71 -18.35 25.52
CA GLU A 168 -21.37 -18.74 25.93
C GLU A 168 -20.94 -20.00 25.17
N LEU A 169 -19.82 -19.92 24.44
CA LEU A 169 -19.23 -21.04 23.71
C LEU A 169 -17.88 -21.42 24.32
N ASN A 170 -17.73 -22.67 24.74
CA ASN A 170 -16.50 -23.24 25.27
C ASN A 170 -15.84 -24.10 24.19
N PHE A 171 -14.57 -23.83 23.87
CA PHE A 171 -13.80 -24.56 22.85
C PHE A 171 -12.65 -25.37 23.47
N SER A 172 -12.25 -26.46 22.82
CA SER A 172 -11.14 -27.31 23.25
C SER A 172 -9.83 -26.58 22.98
N LYS A 173 -8.99 -26.45 24.00
CA LYS A 173 -7.68 -25.81 23.90
C LYS A 173 -6.76 -26.58 22.94
N ALA A 174 -6.17 -25.90 21.95
CA ALA A 174 -4.97 -26.39 21.27
C ALA A 174 -3.75 -26.08 22.15
N HIS A 175 -2.80 -27.00 22.22
CA HIS A 175 -1.68 -26.97 23.17
C HIS A 175 -0.86 -25.67 23.07
N GLY A 176 -0.84 -24.87 24.14
CA GLY A 176 0.00 -23.65 24.28
C GLY A 176 -0.79 -22.34 24.25
N ASP A 177 -0.73 -21.61 25.38
CA ASP A 177 -1.16 -20.23 25.61
C ASP A 177 -2.65 -19.95 25.93
N ILE A 178 -2.86 -19.10 26.96
CA ILE A 178 -4.15 -18.82 27.63
C ILE A 178 -4.56 -17.38 27.32
N TYR A 179 -5.65 -17.21 26.58
CA TYR A 179 -6.44 -15.98 26.57
C TYR A 179 -7.92 -16.36 26.50
N PHE A 180 -8.70 -16.00 27.51
CA PHE A 180 -10.16 -16.11 27.47
C PHE A 180 -10.71 -14.93 26.69
N VAL A 181 -11.26 -15.15 25.50
CA VAL A 181 -12.00 -14.12 24.76
C VAL A 181 -13.47 -14.48 24.82
N SER A 182 -14.21 -13.79 25.68
CA SER A 182 -15.67 -13.84 25.72
C SER A 182 -16.21 -12.97 24.58
N TYR A 183 -16.74 -13.59 23.53
CA TYR A 183 -17.47 -12.86 22.48
C TYR A 183 -18.95 -12.82 22.86
N GLY A 184 -19.36 -11.73 23.51
CA GLY A 184 -20.78 -11.42 23.66
C GLY A 184 -21.33 -10.86 22.35
N MET A 185 -22.05 -11.66 21.56
CA MET A 185 -22.99 -11.13 20.56
C MET A 185 -24.31 -10.88 21.28
N SER A 186 -24.55 -9.61 21.64
CA SER A 186 -25.87 -9.14 22.06
C SER A 186 -26.72 -8.98 20.81
N PHE A 187 -27.71 -9.85 20.62
CA PHE A 187 -28.80 -9.59 19.68
C PHE A 187 -29.83 -8.76 20.45
N ALA A 188 -29.78 -7.45 20.28
CA ALA A 188 -30.89 -6.60 20.68
C ALA A 188 -32.06 -6.86 19.72
N GLY A 189 -33.08 -7.57 20.20
CA GLY A 189 -34.41 -7.63 19.62
C GLY A 189 -35.33 -6.63 20.29
#